data_AF-A0A960X3F6-F1
#
_entry.id   AF-A0A960X3F6-F1
#
_cell.length_a   1.000
_cell.length_b   1.000
_cell.length_c   1.000
_cell.angle_alpha   90.00
_cell.angle_beta   90.00
_cell.angle_gamma   90.00
#
_symmetry.space_group_name_H-M   'P 1'
#
loop_
_entity.id
_entity.type
_entity.pdbx_description
1 polymer ?
#
loop_
_entity_poly.entity_id
_entity_poly.type
_entity_poly.pdbx_seq_one_letter_code
_entity_poly.pdbx_strand_id
1 'polypeptide(L)'
;MAQNDETGKERLAKAFAEYDRPIRIRNYRLAAFLAMLFMPAGASLDYFVYGPAFLWDFLPLRLGSALILGVVWMMLGREEESVLTPILARLVALVPAAAICYMIYLTEGAESPYYAGLNLVMLGTAILLRWTFLDSVMIFLACLGGYLWACWGHGPIVSLGLYFNNIYFITVTGVFVIVGMWFYNRILLSEFLLRDAQIQQKADLEEANSKLALSNQRLRDADELKSRFFANVSHELRTPLTLMLAPLEMVLSRNPKTPLDEVRPLLGTMQDNVR
;
A
#
# COMPACT_ATOMS: atom_id res chain seq x y z
N MET A 1 -19.05 0.89 -25.33
CA MET A 1 -17.72 0.50 -24.78
C MET A 1 -17.01 1.64 -24.05
N ALA A 2 -17.13 2.91 -24.47
CA ALA A 2 -16.51 4.06 -23.75
C ALA A 2 -17.08 4.35 -22.35
N GLN A 3 -18.40 4.25 -22.14
CA GLN A 3 -19.06 4.51 -20.84
C GLN A 3 -18.69 3.51 -19.72
N ASN A 4 -18.28 2.29 -20.08
CA ASN A 4 -17.85 1.27 -19.10
C ASN A 4 -16.38 1.45 -18.66
N ASP A 5 -15.58 2.19 -19.44
CA ASP A 5 -14.15 2.43 -19.15
C ASP A 5 -13.96 3.67 -18.26
N GLU A 6 -14.80 4.70 -18.41
CA GLU A 6 -14.81 5.88 -17.53
C GLU A 6 -15.19 5.52 -16.08
N THR A 7 -16.19 4.66 -15.90
CA THR A 7 -16.63 4.20 -14.58
C THR A 7 -15.57 3.33 -13.88
N GLY A 8 -14.75 2.59 -14.62
CA GLY A 8 -13.63 1.82 -14.07
C GLY A 8 -12.49 2.70 -13.58
N LYS A 9 -12.09 3.71 -14.37
CA LYS A 9 -11.03 4.66 -14.01
C LYS A 9 -11.38 5.52 -12.80
N GLU A 10 -12.63 5.98 -12.71
CA GLU A 10 -13.10 6.75 -11.55
C GLU A 10 -13.10 5.90 -10.27
N ARG A 11 -13.56 4.64 -10.35
CA ARG A 11 -13.51 3.71 -9.20
C ARG A 11 -12.09 3.45 -8.73
N LEU A 12 -11.16 3.21 -9.66
CA LEU A 12 -9.75 3.01 -9.34
C LEU A 12 -9.16 4.26 -8.66
N ALA A 13 -9.43 5.45 -9.21
CA ALA A 13 -8.95 6.71 -8.67
C ALA A 13 -9.48 6.95 -7.25
N LYS A 14 -10.75 6.63 -7.00
CA LYS A 14 -11.36 6.74 -5.66
C LYS A 14 -10.74 5.73 -4.67
N ALA A 15 -10.58 4.47 -5.07
CA ALA A 15 -9.96 3.45 -4.23
C ALA A 15 -8.50 3.79 -3.89
N PHE A 16 -7.75 4.32 -4.86
CA PHE A 16 -6.39 4.79 -4.64
C PHE A 16 -6.35 5.99 -3.68
N ALA A 17 -7.27 6.96 -3.84
CA ALA A 17 -7.36 8.10 -2.95
C ALA A 17 -7.67 7.67 -1.50
N GLU A 18 -8.58 6.72 -1.30
CA GLU A 18 -8.92 6.15 0.01
C GLU A 18 -7.72 5.41 0.64
N TYR A 19 -6.95 4.67 -0.17
CA TYR A 19 -5.72 4.01 0.27
C TYR A 19 -4.63 5.01 0.72
N ASP A 20 -4.44 6.10 -0.01
CA ASP A 20 -3.35 7.06 0.21
C ASP A 20 -3.67 8.10 1.31
N ARG A 21 -4.95 8.44 1.48
CA ARG A 21 -5.47 9.46 2.42
C ARG A 21 -4.85 9.42 3.82
N PRO A 22 -4.89 8.30 4.58
CA PRO A 22 -4.37 8.30 5.96
C PRO A 22 -2.85 8.56 6.02
N ILE A 23 -2.11 8.11 5.01
CA ILE A 23 -0.67 8.30 4.93
C ILE A 23 -0.37 9.78 4.63
N ARG A 24 -1.10 10.39 3.69
CA ARG A 24 -0.99 11.83 3.37
C ARG A 24 -1.21 12.71 4.58
N ILE A 25 -2.31 12.50 5.33
CA ILE A 25 -2.63 13.32 6.51
C ILE A 25 -1.53 13.21 7.57
N ARG A 26 -1.07 11.99 7.87
CA ARG A 26 0.04 11.77 8.82
C ARG A 26 1.30 12.52 8.40
N ASN A 27 1.67 12.44 7.12
CA ASN A 27 2.84 13.12 6.59
C ASN A 27 2.71 14.65 6.63
N TYR A 28 1.53 15.19 6.32
CA TYR A 28 1.26 16.63 6.44
C TYR A 28 1.40 17.12 7.87
N ARG A 29 0.92 16.36 8.86
CA ARG A 29 1.10 16.68 10.28
C ARG A 29 2.57 16.63 10.68
N LEU A 30 3.31 15.61 10.27
CA LEU A 30 4.74 15.53 10.55
C LEU A 30 5.51 16.71 9.96
N ALA A 31 5.23 17.08 8.71
CA ALA A 31 5.86 18.24 8.08
C ALA A 31 5.48 19.56 8.73
N ALA A 32 4.21 19.76 9.10
CA ALA A 32 3.77 20.95 9.82
C ALA A 32 4.46 21.06 11.19
N PHE A 33 4.59 19.95 11.90
CA PHE A 33 5.31 19.90 13.18
C PHE A 33 6.80 20.23 13.02
N LEU A 34 7.48 19.62 12.04
CA LEU A 34 8.88 19.90 11.75
C LEU A 34 9.09 21.35 11.33
N ALA A 35 8.23 21.90 10.47
CA ALA A 35 8.30 23.30 10.05
C ALA A 35 8.06 24.27 11.22
N MET A 36 7.10 23.96 12.10
CA MET A 36 6.84 24.71 13.34
C MET A 36 8.06 24.71 14.27
N LEU A 37 8.81 23.60 14.34
CA LEU A 37 10.02 23.50 15.15
C LEU A 37 11.23 24.20 14.50
N PHE A 38 11.43 24.01 13.19
CA PHE A 38 12.58 24.56 12.48
C PHE A 38 12.48 26.07 12.25
N MET A 39 11.27 26.63 12.19
CA MET A 39 11.08 28.07 12.01
C MET A 39 11.75 28.89 13.11
N PRO A 40 11.44 28.69 14.41
CA PRO A 40 12.14 29.36 15.49
C PRO A 40 13.60 28.94 15.62
N ALA A 41 13.93 27.66 15.36
CA ALA A 41 15.33 27.19 15.42
C ALA A 41 16.24 27.94 14.43
N GLY A 42 15.68 28.38 13.29
CA GLY A 42 16.41 29.21 12.32
C GLY A 42 16.84 30.58 12.85
N ALA A 43 16.33 31.04 14.00
CA ALA A 43 16.86 32.25 14.66
C ALA A 43 18.34 32.10 15.06
N SER A 44 18.81 30.86 15.26
CA SER A 44 20.24 30.59 15.41
C SER A 44 21.03 30.98 14.16
N LEU A 45 20.50 30.69 12.96
CA LEU A 45 21.14 31.06 11.70
C LEU A 45 21.10 32.58 11.50
N ASP A 46 20.01 33.24 11.88
CA ASP A 46 19.91 34.70 11.85
C ASP A 46 21.02 35.35 12.69
N TYR A 47 21.24 34.84 13.89
CA TYR A 47 22.29 35.30 14.80
C TYR A 47 23.69 35.20 14.20
N PHE A 48 24.02 34.06 13.57
CA PHE A 48 25.36 33.83 13.03
C PHE A 48 25.62 34.52 11.69
N VAL A 49 24.59 34.70 10.86
CA VAL A 49 24.76 35.29 9.52
C VAL A 49 24.66 36.81 9.56
N TYR A 50 23.67 37.36 10.28
CA TYR A 50 23.39 38.81 10.29
C TYR A 50 23.68 39.50 11.64
N GLY A 51 24.05 38.72 12.65
CA GLY A 51 24.36 39.23 13.98
C GLY A 51 23.11 39.49 14.85
N PRO A 52 23.32 39.92 16.10
CA PRO A 52 22.24 40.08 17.09
C PRO A 52 21.28 41.23 16.80
N ALA A 53 21.67 42.21 15.98
CA ALA A 53 20.83 43.37 15.67
C ALA A 53 19.61 43.00 14.81
N PHE A 54 19.81 42.15 13.79
CA PHE A 54 18.74 41.70 12.88
C PHE A 54 17.84 40.61 13.48
N LEU A 55 18.24 40.03 14.61
CA LEU A 55 17.47 38.96 15.26
C LEU A 55 16.07 39.46 15.67
N TRP A 56 15.96 40.70 16.12
CA TRP A 56 14.67 41.28 16.53
C TRP A 56 13.73 41.58 15.37
N ASP A 57 14.25 41.74 14.15
CA ASP A 57 13.44 41.94 12.95
C ASP A 57 12.87 40.60 12.43
N PHE A 58 13.63 39.51 12.54
CA PHE A 58 13.23 38.19 12.04
C PHE A 58 12.48 37.32 13.05
N LEU A 59 12.72 37.51 14.35
CA LEU A 59 12.08 36.70 15.39
C LEU A 59 10.54 36.77 15.35
N PRO A 60 9.89 37.95 15.19
CA PRO A 60 8.43 38.02 15.06
C PRO A 60 7.91 37.27 13.83
N LEU A 61 8.64 37.34 12.71
CA LEU A 61 8.28 36.64 11.47
C LEU A 61 8.36 35.12 11.64
N ARG A 62 9.42 34.62 12.30
CA ARG A 62 9.60 33.19 12.60
C ARG A 62 8.55 32.66 13.56
N LEU A 63 8.29 33.37 14.65
CA LEU A 63 7.28 32.99 15.64
C LEU A 63 5.86 33.07 15.06
N GLY A 64 5.57 34.09 14.25
CA GLY A 64 4.30 34.20 13.52
C GLY A 64 4.10 33.03 12.55
N SER A 65 5.14 32.68 11.79
CA SER A 65 5.11 31.51 10.90
C SER A 65 4.89 30.20 11.67
N ALA A 66 5.60 30.02 12.79
CA ALA A 66 5.44 28.85 13.66
C ALA A 66 4.03 28.76 14.26
N LEU A 67 3.44 29.88 14.66
CA LEU A 67 2.07 29.95 15.19
C LEU A 67 1.04 29.56 14.12
N ILE A 68 1.17 30.10 12.90
CA ILE A 68 0.31 29.71 11.77
C ILE A 68 0.44 28.21 11.48
N LEU A 69 1.67 27.68 11.46
CA LEU A 69 1.91 26.26 11.26
C LEU A 69 1.38 25.39 12.40
N GLY A 70 1.39 25.87 13.64
CA GLY A 70 0.77 25.22 14.78
C GLY A 70 -0.75 25.12 14.65
N VAL A 71 -1.40 26.18 14.15
CA VAL A 71 -2.84 26.15 13.81
C VAL A 71 -3.11 25.16 12.69
N VAL A 72 -2.30 25.18 11.61
CA VAL A 72 -2.41 24.21 10.51
C VAL A 72 -2.23 22.78 11.02
N TRP A 73 -1.24 22.52 11.88
CA TRP A 73 -1.00 21.22 12.49
C TRP A 73 -2.18 20.73 13.34
N MET A 74 -2.80 21.64 14.11
CA MET A 74 -3.98 21.33 14.93
C MET A 74 -5.21 21.04 14.05
N MET A 75 -5.41 21.81 12.97
CA MET A 75 -6.52 21.61 12.03
C MET A 75 -6.39 20.31 11.24
N LEU A 76 -5.18 19.97 10.77
CA LEU A 76 -4.87 18.69 10.13
C LEU A 76 -5.05 17.49 11.07
N GLY A 77 -5.14 17.72 12.38
CA GLY A 77 -5.38 16.70 13.37
C GLY A 77 -6.83 16.31 13.58
N ARG A 78 -7.78 17.04 12.99
CA ARG A 78 -9.19 16.65 12.95
C ARG A 78 -9.34 15.58 11.86
N GLU A 79 -9.83 14.39 12.23
CA GLU A 79 -9.85 13.19 11.36
C GLU A 79 -10.73 13.30 10.10
N GLU A 80 -11.55 14.34 10.00
CA GLU A 80 -12.41 14.60 8.86
C GLU A 80 -11.64 15.32 7.75
N GLU A 81 -11.40 14.63 6.63
CA GLU A 81 -10.82 15.24 5.44
C GLU A 81 -11.89 16.15 4.84
N SER A 82 -11.76 17.42 5.17
CA SER A 82 -12.56 18.47 4.57
C SER A 82 -11.90 18.97 3.30
N VAL A 83 -12.65 19.75 2.52
CA VAL A 83 -12.15 20.54 1.38
C VAL A 83 -10.95 21.45 1.72
N LEU A 84 -10.71 21.70 3.02
CA LEU A 84 -9.59 22.52 3.50
C LEU A 84 -8.26 21.75 3.57
N THR A 85 -8.27 20.41 3.66
CA THR A 85 -7.07 19.58 3.81
C THR A 85 -5.98 19.85 2.77
N PRO A 86 -6.28 19.89 1.44
CA PRO A 86 -5.25 20.21 0.44
C PRO A 86 -4.73 21.66 0.56
N ILE A 87 -5.56 22.61 1.02
CA ILE A 87 -5.14 24.00 1.23
C ILE A 87 -4.17 24.06 2.42
N LEU A 88 -4.54 23.44 3.54
CA LEU A 88 -3.70 23.33 4.73
C LEU A 88 -2.35 22.68 4.41
N ALA A 89 -2.35 21.63 3.59
CA ALA A 89 -1.12 20.97 3.16
C ALA A 89 -0.18 21.91 2.39
N ARG A 90 -0.69 22.76 1.49
CA ARG A 90 0.12 23.74 0.76
C ARG A 90 0.66 24.85 1.67
N LEU A 91 -0.12 25.26 2.68
CA LEU A 91 0.31 26.26 3.66
C LEU A 91 1.54 25.80 4.46
N VAL A 92 1.71 24.49 4.68
CA VAL A 92 2.91 23.94 5.35
C VAL A 92 4.21 24.36 4.67
N ALA A 93 4.20 24.53 3.35
CA ALA A 93 5.38 24.98 2.59
C ALA A 93 5.35 26.48 2.26
N LEU A 94 4.17 27.01 1.93
CA LEU A 94 4.03 28.40 1.51
C LEU A 94 4.31 29.39 2.63
N VAL A 95 3.93 29.07 3.87
CA VAL A 95 4.19 29.96 5.03
C VAL A 95 5.70 30.11 5.24
N PRO A 96 6.49 29.01 5.32
CA PRO A 96 7.93 29.13 5.33
C PRO A 96 8.56 29.84 4.14
N ALA A 97 8.13 29.49 2.92
CA ALA A 97 8.68 30.11 1.72
C ALA A 97 8.42 31.62 1.68
N ALA A 98 7.22 32.06 2.06
CA ALA A 98 6.87 33.49 2.11
C ALA A 98 7.70 34.24 3.16
N ALA A 99 7.88 33.67 4.36
CA ALA A 99 8.73 34.26 5.39
C ALA A 99 10.18 34.39 4.91
N ILE A 100 10.74 33.35 4.29
CA ILE A 100 12.10 33.36 3.74
C ILE A 100 12.23 34.43 2.64
N CYS A 101 11.26 34.52 1.71
CA CYS A 101 11.26 35.56 0.68
C CYS A 101 11.23 36.98 1.29
N TYR A 102 10.44 37.19 2.36
CA TYR A 102 10.41 38.46 3.05
C TYR A 102 11.75 38.78 3.75
N MET A 103 12.42 37.78 4.33
CA MET A 103 13.78 37.95 4.87
C MET A 103 14.80 38.30 3.79
N ILE A 104 14.71 37.70 2.60
CA ILE A 104 15.55 38.04 1.45
C ILE A 104 15.33 39.50 1.04
N TYR A 105 14.08 39.95 1.02
CA TYR A 105 13.72 41.34 0.73
C TYR A 105 14.31 42.34 1.74
N LEU A 106 14.33 42.00 3.04
CA LEU A 106 14.85 42.88 4.09
C LEU A 106 16.38 42.89 4.20
N THR A 107 17.08 41.90 3.64
CA THR A 107 18.52 41.70 3.85
C THR A 107 19.36 42.24 2.68
N GLU A 108 19.86 41.36 1.83
CA GLU A 108 20.81 41.67 0.75
C GLU A 108 20.24 41.30 -0.63
N GLY A 109 18.93 41.04 -0.70
CA GLY A 109 18.24 40.65 -1.93
C GLY A 109 18.94 39.47 -2.62
N ALA A 110 19.51 39.72 -3.79
CA ALA A 110 20.16 38.70 -4.61
C ALA A 110 21.35 38.00 -3.91
N GLU A 111 22.04 38.66 -2.99
CA GLU A 111 23.21 38.12 -2.29
C GLU A 111 22.84 37.33 -1.03
N SER A 112 21.58 37.42 -0.59
CA SER A 112 21.11 36.80 0.64
C SER A 112 21.28 35.27 0.60
N PRO A 113 21.98 34.65 1.58
CA PRO A 113 22.12 33.19 1.66
C PRO A 113 20.79 32.47 1.93
N TYR A 114 19.72 33.19 2.28
CA TYR A 114 18.42 32.60 2.57
C TYR A 114 17.72 31.97 1.36
N TYR A 115 18.20 32.21 0.13
CA TYR A 115 17.72 31.46 -1.04
C TYR A 115 17.88 29.93 -0.84
N ALA A 116 18.92 29.50 -0.11
CA ALA A 116 19.13 28.09 0.23
C ALA A 116 17.99 27.52 1.10
N GLY A 117 17.35 28.37 1.90
CA GLY A 117 16.16 28.02 2.66
C GLY A 117 14.98 27.64 1.76
N LEU A 118 14.81 28.31 0.61
CA LEU A 118 13.77 27.95 -0.37
C LEU A 118 14.03 26.56 -0.97
N ASN A 119 15.29 26.21 -1.22
CA ASN A 119 15.67 24.85 -1.65
C ASN A 119 15.35 23.80 -0.57
N LEU A 120 15.62 24.10 0.70
CA LEU A 120 15.27 23.21 1.82
C LEU A 120 13.76 23.01 1.95
N VAL A 121 12.96 24.06 1.74
CA VAL A 121 11.49 23.94 1.69
C VAL A 121 11.07 23.00 0.57
N MET A 122 11.54 23.22 -0.66
CA MET A 122 11.20 22.36 -1.81
C MET A 122 11.65 20.90 -1.63
N LEU A 123 12.84 20.67 -1.07
CA LEU A 123 13.33 19.32 -0.82
C LEU A 123 12.53 18.63 0.30
N GLY A 124 12.24 19.37 1.38
CA GLY A 124 11.43 18.87 2.49
C GLY A 124 10.02 18.48 2.04
N THR A 125 9.41 19.26 1.15
CA THR A 125 8.10 18.91 0.57
C THR A 125 8.19 17.66 -0.31
N ALA A 126 9.21 17.53 -1.15
CA ALA A 126 9.37 16.36 -2.01
C ALA A 126 9.53 15.03 -1.24
N ILE A 127 10.23 15.08 -0.09
CA ILE A 127 10.50 13.89 0.71
C ILE A 127 9.32 13.55 1.62
N LEU A 128 8.75 14.54 2.31
CA LEU A 128 7.73 14.30 3.32
C LEU A 128 6.34 14.29 2.72
N LEU A 129 6.06 15.16 1.76
CA LEU A 129 4.70 15.41 1.29
C LEU A 129 4.43 14.60 0.03
N ARG A 130 3.49 13.65 0.14
CA ARG A 130 2.98 12.84 -0.98
C ARG A 130 2.03 13.68 -1.84
N TRP A 131 2.59 14.71 -2.45
CA TRP A 131 1.93 15.68 -3.31
C TRP A 131 1.69 15.23 -4.75
N THR A 132 0.77 15.92 -5.39
CA THR A 132 0.58 15.74 -6.83
C THR A 132 1.69 16.43 -7.60
N PHE A 133 1.83 16.07 -8.88
CA PHE A 133 2.70 16.78 -9.82
C PHE A 133 2.36 18.29 -9.85
N LEU A 134 1.07 18.64 -9.85
CA LEU A 134 0.62 20.02 -9.91
C LEU A 134 1.00 20.81 -8.65
N ASP A 135 0.85 20.22 -7.45
CA ASP A 135 1.26 20.87 -6.20
C ASP A 135 2.78 21.16 -6.19
N SER A 136 3.58 20.27 -6.76
CA SER A 136 5.04 20.43 -6.85
C SER A 136 5.42 21.57 -7.79
N VAL A 137 4.77 21.67 -8.96
CA VAL A 137 4.95 22.79 -9.90
C VAL A 137 4.54 24.10 -9.24
N MET A 138 3.42 24.12 -8.54
CA MET A 138 2.92 25.32 -7.84
C MET A 138 3.91 25.84 -6.79
N ILE A 139 4.47 24.96 -5.95
CA ILE A 139 5.45 25.39 -4.94
C ILE A 139 6.76 25.82 -5.58
N PHE A 140 7.23 25.14 -6.62
CA PHE A 140 8.40 25.59 -7.37
C PHE A 140 8.21 27.01 -7.90
N LEU A 141 7.09 27.28 -8.58
CA LEU A 141 6.77 28.60 -9.11
C LEU A 141 6.59 29.64 -8.01
N ALA A 142 6.00 29.27 -6.87
CA ALA A 142 5.88 30.17 -5.72
C ALA A 142 7.24 30.53 -5.11
N CYS A 143 8.16 29.57 -4.99
CA CYS A 143 9.51 29.82 -4.47
C CYS A 143 10.33 30.67 -5.45
N LEU A 144 10.32 30.33 -6.75
CA LEU A 144 11.04 31.09 -7.77
C LEU A 144 10.46 32.50 -7.91
N GLY A 145 9.14 32.63 -8.03
CA GLY A 145 8.46 33.92 -8.15
C GLY A 145 8.66 34.79 -6.90
N GLY A 146 8.58 34.18 -5.71
CA GLY A 146 8.83 34.87 -4.44
C GLY A 146 10.27 35.36 -4.31
N TYR A 147 11.25 34.55 -4.73
CA TYR A 147 12.66 34.95 -4.79
C TYR A 147 12.89 36.13 -5.74
N LEU A 148 12.35 36.05 -6.96
CA LEU A 148 12.47 37.12 -7.95
C LEU A 148 11.83 38.42 -7.46
N TRP A 149 10.63 38.32 -6.88
CA TRP A 149 9.92 39.44 -6.27
C TRP A 149 10.74 40.07 -5.13
N ALA A 150 11.31 39.26 -4.25
CA ALA A 150 12.12 39.75 -3.14
C ALA A 150 13.38 40.48 -3.62
N CYS A 151 14.07 39.95 -4.63
CA CYS A 151 15.28 40.56 -5.18
C CYS A 151 14.98 41.89 -5.87
N TRP A 152 13.94 41.95 -6.71
CA TRP A 152 13.57 43.18 -7.40
C TRP A 152 12.95 44.23 -6.46
N GLY A 153 12.28 43.78 -5.40
CA GLY A 153 11.74 44.67 -4.37
C GLY A 153 12.82 45.28 -3.48
N HIS A 154 13.87 44.53 -3.15
CA HIS A 154 14.94 44.98 -2.25
C HIS A 154 15.69 46.20 -2.79
N GLY A 155 16.04 46.17 -4.09
CA GLY A 155 16.83 47.23 -4.70
C GLY A 155 17.51 46.80 -6.01
N PRO A 156 18.44 47.62 -6.54
CA PRO A 156 19.18 47.27 -7.75
C PRO A 156 20.05 46.03 -7.51
N ILE A 157 20.07 45.13 -8.49
CA ILE A 157 20.89 43.92 -8.43
C ILE A 157 22.37 44.32 -8.60
N VAL A 158 23.13 44.25 -7.52
CA VAL A 158 24.56 44.59 -7.51
C VAL A 158 25.39 43.45 -8.10
N SER A 159 25.22 42.23 -7.59
CA SER A 159 25.97 41.04 -8.04
C SER A 159 25.18 40.15 -9.00
N LEU A 160 25.30 40.41 -10.30
CA LEU A 160 24.65 39.59 -11.34
C LEU A 160 25.04 38.10 -11.27
N GLY A 161 26.30 37.81 -10.89
CA GLY A 161 26.81 36.44 -10.78
C GLY A 161 26.10 35.63 -9.68
N LEU A 162 25.93 36.22 -8.49
CA LEU A 162 25.21 35.58 -7.37
C LEU A 162 23.72 35.46 -7.67
N TYR A 163 23.13 36.49 -8.28
CA TYR A 163 21.74 36.45 -8.71
C TYR A 163 21.46 35.28 -9.68
N PHE A 164 22.30 35.13 -10.72
CA PHE A 164 22.19 34.02 -11.65
C PHE A 164 22.42 32.66 -10.98
N ASN A 165 23.41 32.57 -10.09
CA ASN A 165 23.72 31.36 -9.34
C ASN A 165 22.50 30.86 -8.53
N ASN A 166 21.86 31.77 -7.80
CA ASN A 166 20.74 31.44 -6.93
C ASN A 166 19.50 31.03 -7.74
N ILE A 167 19.19 31.73 -8.84
CA ILE A 167 18.12 31.33 -9.77
C ILE A 167 18.39 29.96 -10.37
N TYR A 168 19.63 29.72 -10.80
CA TYR A 168 20.04 28.44 -11.36
C TYR A 168 19.80 27.30 -10.36
N PHE A 169 20.26 27.44 -9.11
CA PHE A 169 20.05 26.40 -8.09
C PHE A 169 18.59 26.20 -7.71
N ILE A 170 17.79 27.27 -7.59
CA ILE A 170 16.34 27.15 -7.33
C ILE A 170 15.66 26.42 -8.48
N THR A 171 16.01 26.75 -9.73
CA THR A 171 15.42 26.13 -10.93
C THR A 171 15.78 24.66 -11.02
N VAL A 172 17.06 24.32 -10.88
CA VAL A 172 17.53 22.93 -10.92
C VAL A 172 16.90 22.11 -9.80
N THR A 173 16.84 22.64 -8.57
CA THR A 173 16.17 21.98 -7.44
C THR A 173 14.69 21.75 -7.74
N GLY A 174 13.99 22.76 -8.27
CA GLY A 174 12.59 22.65 -8.68
C GLY A 174 12.38 21.55 -9.72
N VAL A 175 13.23 21.47 -10.75
CA VAL A 175 13.17 20.41 -11.77
C VAL A 175 13.37 19.03 -11.13
N PHE A 176 14.37 18.85 -10.27
CA PHE A 176 14.59 17.58 -9.58
C PHE A 176 13.40 17.18 -8.70
N VAL A 177 12.82 18.14 -7.98
CA VAL A 177 11.63 17.90 -7.15
C VAL A 177 10.44 17.48 -8.02
N ILE A 178 10.18 18.18 -9.13
CA ILE A 178 9.06 17.86 -10.02
C ILE A 178 9.24 16.48 -10.68
N VAL A 179 10.43 16.18 -11.21
CA VAL A 179 10.74 14.89 -11.84
C VAL A 179 10.71 13.76 -10.81
N GLY A 180 11.33 13.97 -9.65
CA GLY A 180 11.30 13.03 -8.53
C GLY A 180 9.87 12.73 -8.10
N MET A 181 9.02 13.76 -8.04
CA MET A 181 7.63 13.58 -7.64
C MET A 181 6.78 12.87 -8.68
N TRP A 182 7.04 13.11 -9.97
CA TRP A 182 6.41 12.36 -11.04
C TRP A 182 6.74 10.86 -10.93
N PHE A 183 8.01 10.52 -10.71
CA PHE A 183 8.45 9.13 -10.52
C PHE A 183 7.88 8.51 -9.25
N TYR A 184 7.86 9.26 -8.14
CA TYR A 184 7.26 8.83 -6.88
C TYR A 184 5.78 8.48 -7.04
N ASN A 185 4.98 9.33 -7.69
CA ASN A 185 3.56 9.10 -7.92
C ASN A 185 3.32 7.87 -8.82
N ARG A 186 4.22 7.61 -9.79
CA ARG A 186 4.20 6.40 -10.61
C ARG A 186 4.47 5.13 -9.79
N ILE A 187 5.48 5.17 -8.91
CA ILE A 187 5.78 4.05 -8.01
C ILE A 187 4.60 3.79 -7.07
N LEU A 188 4.03 4.83 -6.49
CA LEU A 188 2.92 4.71 -5.54
C LEU A 188 1.68 4.07 -6.19
N LEU A 189 1.33 4.47 -7.41
CA LEU A 189 0.25 3.83 -8.15
C LEU A 189 0.56 2.36 -8.43
N SER A 190 1.82 2.05 -8.79
CA SER A 190 2.25 0.67 -9.04
C SER A 190 2.17 -0.19 -7.78
N GLU A 191 2.56 0.35 -6.62
CA GLU A 191 2.43 -0.33 -5.33
C GLU A 191 0.98 -0.66 -5.01
N PHE A 192 0.07 0.29 -5.21
CA PHE A 192 -1.36 0.07 -4.99
C PHE A 192 -1.90 -1.06 -5.90
N LEU A 193 -1.62 -1.02 -7.20
CA LEU A 193 -2.07 -2.03 -8.15
C LEU A 193 -1.52 -3.43 -7.84
N LEU A 194 -0.26 -3.52 -7.42
CA LEU A 194 0.36 -4.77 -7.02
C LEU A 194 -0.29 -5.36 -5.75
N ARG A 195 -0.58 -4.52 -4.75
CA ARG A 195 -1.25 -4.95 -3.53
C ARG A 195 -2.67 -5.45 -3.81
N ASP A 196 -3.40 -4.75 -4.66
CA ASP A 196 -4.75 -5.16 -5.07
C ASP A 196 -4.73 -6.52 -5.79
N ALA A 197 -3.81 -6.69 -6.75
CA ALA A 197 -3.63 -7.97 -7.44
C ALA A 197 -3.25 -9.12 -6.48
N GLN A 198 -2.41 -8.85 -5.48
CA GLN A 198 -2.05 -9.85 -4.45
C GLN A 198 -3.25 -10.28 -3.60
N ILE A 199 -4.15 -9.34 -3.27
CA ILE A 199 -5.37 -9.64 -2.50
C ILE A 199 -6.28 -10.55 -3.33
N GLN A 200 -6.48 -10.23 -4.61
CA GLN A 200 -7.29 -11.06 -5.52
C GLN A 200 -6.69 -12.46 -5.66
N GLN A 201 -5.38 -12.57 -5.88
CA GLN A 201 -4.71 -13.85 -6.04
C GLN A 201 -4.82 -14.73 -4.78
N LYS A 202 -4.78 -14.14 -3.59
CA LYS A 202 -4.98 -14.88 -2.34
C LYS A 202 -6.41 -15.42 -2.22
N ALA A 203 -7.41 -14.60 -2.57
CA ALA A 203 -8.80 -15.03 -2.55
C ALA A 203 -9.05 -16.21 -3.52
N ASP A 204 -8.51 -16.14 -4.74
CA ASP A 204 -8.61 -17.23 -5.73
C ASP A 204 -7.92 -18.51 -5.24
N LEU A 205 -6.76 -18.38 -4.59
CA LEU A 205 -6.02 -19.51 -4.05
C LEU A 205 -6.77 -20.18 -2.88
N GLU A 206 -7.37 -19.40 -1.99
CA GLU A 206 -8.22 -19.91 -0.91
C GLU A 206 -9.43 -20.66 -1.45
N GLU A 207 -10.09 -20.11 -2.48
CA GLU A 207 -11.19 -20.79 -3.15
C GLU A 207 -10.75 -22.11 -3.79
N ALA A 208 -9.65 -22.10 -4.55
CA ALA A 208 -9.10 -23.30 -5.18
C ALA A 208 -8.71 -24.37 -4.15
N ASN A 209 -8.07 -23.97 -3.06
CA ASN A 209 -7.72 -24.86 -1.94
C ASN A 209 -8.97 -25.46 -1.28
N SER A 210 -10.03 -24.66 -1.08
CA SER A 210 -11.29 -25.16 -0.53
C SER A 210 -11.94 -26.22 -1.44
N LYS A 211 -11.93 -26.00 -2.75
CA LYS A 211 -12.43 -26.96 -3.75
C LYS A 211 -11.59 -28.24 -3.77
N LEU A 212 -10.27 -28.12 -3.69
CA LEU A 212 -9.37 -29.27 -3.63
C LEU A 212 -9.59 -30.09 -2.35
N ALA A 213 -9.73 -29.41 -1.20
CA ALA A 213 -10.02 -30.06 0.08
C ALA A 213 -11.35 -30.83 0.02
N LEU A 214 -12.40 -30.22 -0.53
CA LEU A 214 -13.69 -30.89 -0.72
C LEU A 214 -13.60 -32.09 -1.66
N SER A 215 -12.86 -31.97 -2.76
CA SER A 215 -12.64 -33.07 -3.71
C SER A 215 -11.88 -34.23 -3.07
N ASN A 216 -10.84 -33.94 -2.29
CA ASN A 216 -10.10 -34.94 -1.54
C ASN A 216 -10.97 -35.65 -0.50
N GLN A 217 -11.84 -34.91 0.18
CA GLN A 217 -12.79 -35.51 1.13
C GLN A 217 -13.72 -36.49 0.41
N ARG A 218 -14.33 -36.08 -0.71
CA ARG A 218 -15.21 -36.95 -1.51
C ARG A 218 -14.51 -38.21 -2.02
N LEU A 219 -13.24 -38.10 -2.41
CA LEU A 219 -12.43 -39.25 -2.82
C LEU A 219 -12.20 -40.22 -1.67
N ARG A 220 -11.90 -39.71 -0.46
CA ARG A 220 -11.75 -40.55 0.73
C ARG A 220 -13.06 -41.25 1.11
N ASP A 221 -14.16 -40.52 1.11
CA ASP A 221 -15.48 -41.08 1.41
C ASP A 221 -15.85 -42.19 0.40
N ALA A 222 -15.56 -41.99 -0.89
CA ALA A 222 -15.78 -42.99 -1.93
C ALA A 222 -14.88 -44.22 -1.77
N ASP A 223 -13.60 -44.03 -1.40
CA ASP A 223 -12.67 -45.13 -1.15
C ASP A 223 -13.07 -45.96 0.08
N GLU A 224 -13.59 -45.31 1.13
CA GLU A 224 -14.13 -45.98 2.30
C GLU A 224 -15.40 -46.78 1.96
N LEU A 225 -16.34 -46.18 1.22
CA LEU A 225 -17.55 -46.88 0.75
C LEU A 225 -17.20 -48.10 -0.11
N LYS A 226 -16.24 -47.95 -1.03
CA LYS A 226 -15.73 -49.03 -1.86
C LYS A 226 -15.13 -50.15 -1.00
N SER A 227 -14.29 -49.81 -0.03
CA SER A 227 -13.66 -50.77 0.88
C SER A 227 -14.70 -51.55 1.69
N ARG A 228 -15.70 -50.85 2.25
CA ARG A 228 -16.83 -51.48 2.97
C ARG A 228 -17.64 -52.40 2.06
N PHE A 229 -17.94 -51.96 0.83
CA PHE A 229 -18.66 -52.78 -0.15
C PHE A 229 -17.92 -54.09 -0.44
N PHE A 230 -16.62 -54.04 -0.76
CA PHE A 230 -15.85 -55.26 -1.04
C PHE A 230 -15.72 -56.19 0.17
N ALA A 231 -15.56 -55.62 1.38
CA ALA A 231 -15.54 -56.42 2.61
C ALA A 231 -16.87 -57.15 2.81
N ASN A 232 -18.00 -56.45 2.67
CA ASN A 232 -19.33 -57.02 2.82
C ASN A 232 -19.60 -58.10 1.76
N VAL A 233 -19.35 -57.82 0.49
CA VAL A 233 -19.51 -58.80 -0.60
C VAL A 233 -18.63 -60.03 -0.37
N SER A 234 -17.38 -59.84 0.05
CA SER A 234 -16.48 -60.97 0.34
C SER A 234 -16.98 -61.84 1.49
N HIS A 235 -17.54 -61.23 2.54
CA HIS A 235 -18.14 -61.96 3.66
C HIS A 235 -19.40 -62.73 3.25
N GLU A 236 -20.28 -62.08 2.50
CA GLU A 236 -21.52 -62.69 2.00
C GLU A 236 -21.26 -63.82 1.01
N LEU A 237 -20.17 -63.77 0.23
CA LEU A 237 -19.78 -64.85 -0.66
C LEU A 237 -19.05 -65.99 0.06
N ARG A 238 -18.23 -65.69 1.09
CA ARG A 238 -17.48 -66.71 1.83
C ARG A 238 -18.41 -67.70 2.55
N THR A 239 -19.50 -67.21 3.12
CA THR A 239 -20.46 -68.03 3.88
C THR A 239 -21.07 -69.17 3.05
N PRO A 240 -21.78 -68.92 1.92
CA PRO A 240 -22.34 -69.98 1.10
C PRO A 240 -21.25 -70.86 0.49
N LEU A 241 -20.09 -70.30 0.12
CA LEU A 241 -18.96 -71.08 -0.40
C LEU A 241 -18.43 -72.09 0.63
N THR A 242 -18.35 -71.68 1.90
CA THR A 242 -17.91 -72.54 3.01
C THR A 242 -18.97 -73.62 3.31
N LEU A 243 -20.25 -73.26 3.26
CA LEU A 243 -21.37 -74.20 3.41
C LEU A 243 -21.46 -75.21 2.26
N MET A 244 -20.96 -74.88 1.07
CA MET A 244 -20.77 -75.83 -0.03
C MET A 244 -19.52 -76.70 0.13
N LEU A 245 -18.43 -76.14 0.65
CA LEU A 245 -17.14 -76.84 0.75
C LEU A 245 -17.20 -78.02 1.74
N ALA A 246 -17.90 -77.86 2.87
CA ALA A 246 -17.94 -78.90 3.90
C ALA A 246 -18.60 -80.21 3.43
N PRO A 247 -19.80 -80.22 2.77
CA PRO A 247 -20.33 -81.44 2.16
C PRO A 247 -19.45 -81.97 1.02
N LEU A 248 -18.82 -81.10 0.22
CA LEU A 248 -17.91 -81.51 -0.85
C LEU A 248 -16.71 -82.31 -0.30
N GLU A 249 -16.07 -81.81 0.76
CA GLU A 249 -14.98 -82.50 1.44
C GLU A 249 -15.43 -83.84 2.06
N MET A 250 -16.66 -83.89 2.60
CA MET A 250 -17.25 -85.15 3.08
C MET A 250 -17.50 -86.17 1.96
N VAL A 251 -17.81 -85.72 0.74
CA VAL A 251 -17.95 -86.60 -0.42
C VAL A 251 -16.57 -87.09 -0.90
N LEU A 252 -15.57 -86.21 -0.94
CA LEU A 252 -14.21 -86.55 -1.40
C LEU A 252 -13.44 -87.47 -0.43
N SER A 253 -13.71 -87.40 0.87
CA SER A 253 -13.07 -88.24 1.90
C SER A 253 -13.66 -89.65 2.01
N ARG A 254 -14.78 -89.93 1.33
CA ARG A 254 -15.41 -91.26 1.30
C ARG A 254 -14.74 -92.20 0.29
N ASN A 255 -14.87 -93.50 0.52
CA ASN A 255 -14.26 -94.55 -0.30
C ASN A 255 -14.90 -94.57 -1.72
N PRO A 256 -14.18 -94.77 -2.82
CA PRO A 256 -14.75 -94.70 -4.19
C PRO A 256 -15.88 -95.71 -4.49
N LYS A 257 -16.06 -96.72 -3.63
CA LYS A 257 -17.13 -97.73 -3.72
C LYS A 257 -18.36 -97.40 -2.87
N THR A 258 -18.46 -96.19 -2.30
CA THR A 258 -19.60 -95.80 -1.46
C THR A 258 -20.88 -95.73 -2.31
N PRO A 259 -22.00 -96.34 -1.88
CA PRO A 259 -23.27 -96.31 -2.62
C PRO A 259 -23.78 -94.88 -2.86
N LEU A 260 -24.34 -94.63 -4.05
CA LEU A 260 -24.80 -93.31 -4.48
C LEU A 260 -25.89 -92.74 -3.55
N ASP A 261 -26.66 -93.63 -2.94
CA ASP A 261 -27.76 -93.40 -2.02
C ASP A 261 -27.30 -92.66 -0.74
N GLU A 262 -26.06 -92.90 -0.30
CA GLU A 262 -25.47 -92.21 0.85
C GLU A 262 -24.87 -90.84 0.49
N VAL A 263 -24.55 -90.60 -0.78
CA VAL A 263 -23.93 -89.36 -1.28
C VAL A 263 -24.99 -88.34 -1.70
N ARG A 264 -26.15 -88.81 -2.18
CA ARG A 264 -27.29 -87.98 -2.60
C ARG A 264 -27.74 -86.91 -1.59
N PRO A 265 -27.85 -87.20 -0.27
CA PRO A 265 -28.25 -86.21 0.72
C PRO A 265 -27.25 -85.05 0.82
N LEU A 266 -25.95 -85.33 0.79
CA LEU A 266 -24.88 -84.33 0.84
C LEU A 266 -24.90 -83.41 -0.39
N LEU A 267 -25.16 -83.98 -1.57
CA LEU A 267 -25.33 -83.20 -2.81
C LEU A 267 -26.60 -82.34 -2.75
N GLY A 268 -27.69 -82.84 -2.15
CA GLY A 268 -28.90 -82.07 -1.90
C GLY A 268 -28.63 -80.88 -0.97
N THR A 269 -27.89 -81.09 0.12
CA THR A 269 -27.49 -80.00 1.03
C THR A 269 -26.62 -78.95 0.34
N MET A 270 -25.69 -79.34 -0.56
CA MET A 270 -24.94 -78.38 -1.36
C MET A 270 -25.84 -77.57 -2.30
N GLN A 271 -26.83 -78.21 -2.92
CA GLN A 271 -27.74 -77.56 -3.86
C GLN A 271 -28.69 -76.57 -3.16
N ASP A 272 -29.15 -76.91 -1.95
CA ASP A 272 -29.99 -76.04 -1.13
C ASP A 272 -29.22 -74.83 -0.57
N ASN A 273 -27.91 -74.98 -0.30
CA ASN A 273 -27.07 -73.89 0.20
C ASN A 273 -26.73 -72.81 -0.85
N VAL A 274 -27.06 -73.03 -2.13
CA VAL A 274 -26.77 -72.12 -3.26
C VAL A 274 -28.03 -71.47 -3.84
N ARG A 275 -29.20 -71.98 -3.48
CA ARG A 275 -30.51 -71.50 -3.96
C ARG A 275 -31.00 -70.31 -3.16
#